data_AF-A0A316WJD7-F1
#
_entry.id   AF-A0A316WJD7-F1
#
_cell.length_a   1.000
_cell.length_b   1.000
_cell.length_c   1.000
_cell.angle_alpha   90.00
_cell.angle_beta   90.00
_cell.angle_gamma   90.00
#
_symmetry.space_group_name_H-M   'P 1'
#
loop_
_entity.id
_entity.type
_entity.pdbx_description
1 polymer ?
#
loop_
_entity_poly.entity_id
_entity_poly.type
_entity_poly.pdbx_seq_one_letter_code
_entity_poly.pdbx_strand_id
1 'polypeptide(L)'
;MKRKLVIFSLFITQIIDAQNFSQDISSFTDTEEHEITQNISKPELKKTEFETRQPTEDFKYTQQMASPIISADRLFDFSTKVEIKSMNPRDKIYYMTINASDANKKKTFTAYKRPFMISKTTQVKAYAERKGEKSSVTTANFNRRPNYWNINTISKAVPPYTASGKLALIDGIRGDINWQKGEWQGYQGQNFETIIDFKSPQQLTILSSTYLQDSKAGILIPKKVEYYASMNGKDFILLKTIDNDIDPKDEKVQIKDFTTEILPTEALYLKVKAYYFGKLPKSHQGNGGETYIFIDEISVQ
;
A
#
# COMPACT_ATOMS: atom_id res chain seq x y z
N MET A 1 11.87 42.43 -22.44
CA MET A 1 12.41 41.37 -21.55
C MET A 1 11.65 40.07 -21.80
N LYS A 2 12.28 39.08 -22.45
CA LYS A 2 11.67 37.77 -22.73
C LYS A 2 11.76 36.90 -21.47
N ARG A 3 10.63 36.56 -20.84
CA ARG A 3 10.59 35.56 -19.77
C ARG A 3 10.34 34.18 -20.40
N LYS A 4 11.34 33.29 -20.30
CA LYS A 4 11.21 31.87 -20.63
C LYS A 4 10.30 31.21 -19.58
N LEU A 5 9.22 30.61 -20.05
CA LEU A 5 8.38 29.70 -19.27
C LEU A 5 9.03 28.31 -19.36
N VAL A 6 9.59 27.82 -18.26
CA VAL A 6 10.07 26.43 -18.16
C VAL A 6 8.93 25.62 -17.54
N ILE A 7 8.31 24.77 -18.33
CA ILE A 7 7.32 23.79 -17.87
C ILE A 7 8.11 22.54 -17.49
N PHE A 8 8.24 22.26 -16.19
CA PHE A 8 8.70 20.96 -15.70
C PHE A 8 7.49 20.02 -15.66
N SER A 9 7.45 19.06 -16.59
CA SER A 9 6.57 17.89 -16.50
C SER A 9 7.35 16.80 -15.75
N LEU A 10 6.96 16.51 -14.51
CA LEU A 10 7.42 15.33 -13.78
C LEU A 10 6.45 14.18 -14.08
N PHE A 11 6.80 13.32 -15.05
CA PHE A 11 6.26 11.97 -15.09
C PHE A 11 7.06 11.11 -14.11
N ILE A 12 6.48 10.83 -12.94
CA ILE A 12 7.05 9.84 -12.02
C ILE A 12 6.63 8.47 -12.57
N THR A 13 7.55 7.80 -13.27
CA THR A 13 7.42 6.38 -13.59
C THR A 13 8.10 5.63 -12.44
N GLN A 14 7.33 5.04 -11.52
CA GLN A 14 7.88 4.12 -10.53
C GLN A 14 8.00 2.73 -11.17
N ILE A 15 9.23 2.24 -11.24
CA ILE A 15 9.57 0.85 -11.55
C ILE A 15 9.37 0.08 -10.24
N ILE A 16 8.47 -0.92 -10.25
CA ILE A 16 8.36 -1.88 -9.14
C ILE A 16 9.35 -2.99 -9.46
N ASP A 17 10.52 -2.97 -8.82
CA ASP A 17 11.44 -4.11 -8.81
C ASP A 17 10.92 -5.16 -7.82
N ALA A 18 10.75 -6.38 -8.32
CA ALA A 18 10.47 -7.54 -7.50
C ALA A 18 11.78 -8.04 -6.88
N GLN A 19 12.03 -7.73 -5.60
CA GLN A 19 13.03 -8.42 -4.79
C GLN A 19 12.32 -9.29 -3.76
N ASN A 20 12.37 -10.60 -3.98
CA ASN A 20 12.11 -11.62 -2.98
C ASN A 20 13.10 -12.76 -3.22
N PHE A 21 14.21 -12.74 -2.49
CA PHE A 21 15.01 -13.93 -2.20
C PHE A 21 15.62 -13.75 -0.81
N SER A 22 15.02 -14.44 0.16
CA SER A 22 15.63 -14.75 1.45
C SER A 22 15.62 -16.27 1.54
N GLN A 23 16.80 -16.89 1.47
CA GLN A 23 17.00 -18.25 1.93
C GLN A 23 18.27 -18.30 2.78
N ASP A 24 18.06 -18.68 4.04
CA ASP A 24 18.90 -19.50 4.90
C ASP A 24 20.40 -19.25 4.86
N ILE A 25 20.87 -18.40 5.78
CA ILE A 25 22.24 -18.49 6.30
C ILE A 25 22.18 -19.40 7.53
N SER A 26 22.55 -20.66 7.36
CA SER A 26 22.96 -21.50 8.47
C SER A 26 24.28 -20.93 9.03
N SER A 27 24.25 -20.61 10.32
CA SER A 27 25.42 -20.19 11.09
C SER A 27 26.44 -21.31 11.16
N PHE A 28 27.52 -21.21 10.39
CA PHE A 28 28.78 -21.85 10.73
C PHE A 28 29.71 -20.78 11.30
N THR A 29 29.76 -20.73 12.63
CA THR A 29 30.86 -20.15 13.37
C THR A 29 32.01 -21.14 13.30
N ASP A 30 33.05 -20.83 12.57
CA ASP A 30 34.37 -21.32 12.91
C ASP A 30 35.33 -20.14 12.95
N THR A 31 35.83 -19.92 14.15
CA THR A 31 36.82 -18.92 14.53
C THR A 31 38.17 -19.32 14.00
N GLU A 32 38.82 -18.44 13.23
CA GLU A 32 40.24 -18.13 13.36
C GLU A 32 40.57 -16.89 12.52
N GLU A 33 40.67 -15.74 13.19
CA GLU A 33 41.34 -14.56 12.64
C GLU A 33 42.85 -14.84 12.62
N HIS A 34 43.41 -14.90 11.41
CA HIS A 34 44.83 -14.70 11.21
C HIS A 34 45.04 -13.44 10.37
N GLU A 35 45.44 -12.36 11.05
CA GLU A 35 46.07 -11.22 10.41
C GLU A 35 47.32 -11.70 9.68
N ILE A 36 47.37 -11.55 8.36
CA ILE A 36 48.59 -11.78 7.57
C ILE A 36 49.19 -10.44 7.22
N THR A 37 50.08 -9.94 8.08
CA THR A 37 51.07 -8.93 7.72
C THR A 37 52.32 -9.58 7.10
N GLN A 38 52.63 -9.17 5.87
CA GLN A 38 53.92 -9.21 5.15
C GLN A 38 54.57 -10.56 4.75
N ASN A 39 54.80 -10.67 3.44
CA ASN A 39 55.85 -11.42 2.72
C ASN A 39 56.00 -12.93 2.99
N ILE A 40 55.20 -13.74 2.29
CA ILE A 40 55.48 -15.16 2.07
C ILE A 40 56.17 -15.33 0.71
N SER A 41 57.31 -16.02 0.70
CA SER A 41 58.08 -16.29 -0.52
C SER A 41 57.48 -17.43 -1.36
N LYS A 42 57.63 -17.35 -2.69
CA LYS A 42 57.05 -18.28 -3.69
C LYS A 42 57.22 -19.80 -3.45
N PRO A 43 58.21 -20.34 -2.70
CA PRO A 43 58.32 -21.78 -2.49
C PRO A 43 57.29 -22.38 -1.52
N GLU A 44 56.70 -21.59 -0.61
CA GLU A 44 55.74 -22.09 0.41
C GLU A 44 54.31 -22.27 -0.12
N LEU A 45 53.97 -21.65 -1.26
CA LEU A 45 52.68 -21.81 -1.95
C LEU A 45 52.47 -23.20 -2.59
N LYS A 46 53.51 -24.07 -2.60
CA LYS A 46 53.45 -25.39 -3.26
C LYS A 46 53.08 -26.57 -2.34
N LYS A 47 52.83 -26.33 -1.06
CA LYS A 47 52.42 -27.39 -0.10
C LYS A 47 50.94 -27.39 0.26
N THR A 48 50.15 -26.47 -0.29
CA THR A 48 48.70 -26.50 -0.15
C THR A 48 48.13 -27.36 -1.27
N GLU A 49 47.65 -28.56 -0.93
CA GLU A 49 46.81 -29.39 -1.78
C GLU A 49 45.52 -28.61 -2.09
N PHE A 50 45.55 -27.82 -3.16
CA PHE A 50 44.31 -27.42 -3.83
C PHE A 50 43.77 -28.66 -4.50
N GLU A 51 42.89 -29.38 -3.79
CA GLU A 51 41.99 -30.35 -4.41
C GLU A 51 41.42 -29.72 -5.67
N THR A 52 41.74 -30.32 -6.82
CA THR A 52 41.08 -30.02 -8.09
C THR A 52 39.61 -30.39 -7.93
N ARG A 53 38.80 -29.42 -7.51
CA ARG A 53 37.34 -29.53 -7.58
C ARG A 53 37.00 -29.74 -9.05
N GLN A 54 36.30 -30.84 -9.33
CA GLN A 54 35.74 -31.09 -10.66
C GLN A 54 34.95 -29.85 -11.11
N PRO A 55 34.92 -29.53 -12.42
CA PRO A 55 34.08 -28.46 -12.92
C PRO A 55 32.65 -28.74 -12.46
N THR A 56 32.13 -27.90 -11.58
CA THR A 56 30.72 -27.93 -11.20
C THR A 56 29.91 -27.87 -12.49
N GLU A 57 28.95 -28.77 -12.65
CA GLU A 57 28.03 -28.78 -13.78
C GLU A 57 27.62 -27.34 -14.13
N ASP A 58 27.72 -26.97 -15.41
CA ASP A 58 27.21 -25.70 -15.91
C ASP A 58 25.74 -25.59 -15.49
N PHE A 59 25.47 -24.85 -14.40
CA PHE A 59 24.12 -24.44 -14.06
C PHE A 59 23.63 -23.64 -15.26
N LYS A 60 22.82 -24.28 -16.12
CA LYS A 60 22.06 -23.58 -17.15
C LYS A 60 21.14 -22.62 -16.41
N TYR A 61 21.60 -21.38 -16.25
CA TYR A 61 20.74 -20.27 -15.89
C TYR A 61 19.72 -20.14 -17.02
N THR A 62 18.55 -20.73 -16.82
CA THR A 62 17.39 -20.47 -17.67
C THR A 62 17.10 -18.99 -17.52
N GLN A 63 17.40 -18.17 -18.54
CA GLN A 63 17.06 -16.75 -18.51
C GLN A 63 15.55 -16.62 -18.33
N GLN A 64 15.12 -16.28 -17.12
CA GLN A 64 13.72 -16.08 -16.81
C GLN A 64 13.19 -14.94 -17.69
N MET A 65 12.15 -15.24 -18.46
CA MET A 65 11.53 -14.24 -19.32
C MET A 65 11.00 -13.07 -18.50
N ALA A 66 11.33 -11.87 -18.96
CA ALA A 66 10.82 -10.62 -18.41
C ALA A 66 9.28 -10.59 -18.40
N SER A 67 8.71 -10.18 -17.27
CA SER A 67 7.26 -10.00 -17.16
C SER A 67 6.85 -8.65 -17.77
N PRO A 68 5.65 -8.55 -18.36
CA PRO A 68 5.18 -7.29 -18.95
C PRO A 68 4.86 -6.26 -17.86
N ILE A 69 4.98 -4.98 -18.23
CA ILE A 69 4.61 -3.83 -17.41
C ILE A 69 3.16 -3.45 -17.73
N ILE A 70 2.32 -3.31 -16.70
CA ILE A 70 0.93 -2.86 -16.81
C ILE A 70 0.87 -1.41 -16.30
N SER A 71 0.32 -0.49 -17.08
CA SER A 71 0.24 0.94 -16.74
C SER A 71 -1.16 1.49 -16.96
N ALA A 72 -1.69 2.19 -15.95
CA ALA A 72 -2.88 3.03 -16.00
C ALA A 72 -2.92 3.89 -14.73
N ASP A 73 -3.93 4.75 -14.58
CA ASP A 73 -4.15 5.45 -13.30
C ASP A 73 -4.61 4.43 -12.25
N ARG A 74 -3.84 4.28 -11.16
CA ARG A 74 -4.18 3.35 -10.05
C ARG A 74 -5.53 3.68 -9.43
N LEU A 75 -5.87 4.96 -9.35
CA LEU A 75 -7.14 5.46 -8.84
C LEU A 75 -7.81 6.33 -9.91
N PHE A 76 -9.08 6.08 -10.22
CA PHE A 76 -9.80 6.81 -11.27
C PHE A 76 -11.29 7.02 -10.93
N ASP A 77 -11.88 8.04 -11.55
CA ASP A 77 -13.25 8.49 -11.29
C ASP A 77 -14.30 7.78 -12.17
N PHE A 78 -14.03 7.68 -13.47
CA PHE A 78 -14.98 7.14 -14.45
C PHE A 78 -14.37 5.97 -15.22
N SER A 79 -13.22 6.20 -15.84
CA SER A 79 -12.48 5.18 -16.57
C SER A 79 -11.01 5.53 -16.65
N THR A 80 -10.16 4.54 -16.87
CA THR A 80 -8.75 4.74 -17.21
C THR A 80 -8.35 3.80 -18.35
N LYS A 81 -7.29 4.20 -19.08
CA LYS A 81 -6.74 3.46 -20.21
C LYS A 81 -5.59 2.57 -19.73
N VAL A 82 -5.77 1.27 -19.84
CA VAL A 82 -4.75 0.27 -19.52
C VAL A 82 -3.86 0.03 -20.73
N GLU A 83 -2.56 0.19 -20.53
CA GLU A 83 -1.51 -0.20 -21.47
C GLU A 83 -0.67 -1.34 -20.88
N ILE A 84 -0.34 -2.33 -21.70
CA ILE A 84 0.57 -3.41 -21.33
C ILE A 84 1.75 -3.41 -22.30
N LYS A 85 2.97 -3.37 -21.78
CA LYS A 85 4.22 -3.30 -22.57
C LYS A 85 5.14 -4.44 -22.18
N SER A 86 5.76 -5.10 -23.16
CA SER A 86 6.88 -6.00 -22.93
C SER A 86 8.20 -5.24 -23.12
N MET A 87 9.23 -5.65 -22.39
CA MET A 87 10.60 -5.18 -22.61
C MET A 87 11.17 -5.68 -23.95
N ASN A 88 10.61 -6.74 -24.55
CA ASN A 88 11.02 -7.24 -25.85
C ASN A 88 9.87 -7.14 -26.88
N PRO A 89 10.08 -6.45 -28.03
CA PRO A 89 9.05 -6.29 -29.05
C PRO A 89 8.56 -7.58 -29.71
N ARG A 90 9.30 -8.69 -29.58
CA ARG A 90 8.93 -10.00 -30.16
C ARG A 90 8.02 -10.82 -29.25
N ASP A 91 7.83 -10.40 -28.00
CA ASP A 91 7.01 -11.14 -27.05
C ASP A 91 5.52 -10.95 -27.36
N LYS A 92 4.76 -12.03 -27.26
CA LYS A 92 3.30 -11.97 -27.27
C LYS A 92 2.84 -11.73 -25.85
N ILE A 93 1.95 -10.78 -25.66
CA ILE A 93 1.39 -10.47 -24.34
C ILE A 93 0.00 -11.11 -24.24
N TYR A 94 -0.26 -11.75 -23.11
CA TYR A 94 -1.56 -12.30 -22.77
C TYR A 94 -2.03 -11.71 -21.45
N TYR A 95 -3.30 -11.34 -21.37
CA TYR A 95 -3.86 -10.67 -20.21
C TYR A 95 -5.27 -11.17 -19.87
N MET A 96 -5.68 -10.97 -18.63
CA MET A 96 -7.06 -11.10 -18.19
C MET A 96 -7.44 -9.97 -17.23
N THR A 97 -8.73 -9.67 -17.16
CA THR A 97 -9.30 -8.70 -16.22
C THR A 97 -10.27 -9.40 -15.29
N ILE A 98 -10.21 -9.06 -14.00
CA ILE A 98 -11.09 -9.57 -12.95
C ILE A 98 -11.69 -8.37 -12.23
N ASN A 99 -13.02 -8.30 -12.16
CA ASN A 99 -13.75 -7.31 -11.36
C ASN A 99 -14.91 -7.97 -10.60
N ALA A 100 -15.66 -7.20 -9.81
CA ALA A 100 -16.77 -7.70 -9.00
C ALA A 100 -17.85 -8.45 -9.81
N SER A 101 -18.09 -8.08 -11.08
CA SER A 101 -19.07 -8.77 -11.94
C SER A 101 -18.57 -10.10 -12.51
N ASP A 102 -17.32 -10.46 -12.23
CA ASP A 102 -16.69 -11.72 -12.61
C ASP A 102 -16.70 -12.77 -11.48
N ALA A 103 -17.35 -12.48 -10.36
CA ALA A 103 -17.54 -13.45 -9.29
C ALA A 103 -18.12 -14.76 -9.87
N ASN A 104 -17.47 -15.88 -9.54
CA ASN A 104 -17.81 -17.23 -10.01
C ASN A 104 -17.72 -17.47 -11.53
N LYS A 105 -17.08 -16.58 -12.29
CA LYS A 105 -16.83 -16.79 -13.72
C LYS A 105 -15.41 -17.30 -13.97
N LYS A 106 -15.29 -18.38 -14.74
CA LYS A 106 -13.97 -18.85 -15.21
C LYS A 106 -13.40 -17.83 -16.19
N LYS A 107 -12.22 -17.30 -15.88
CA LYS A 107 -11.46 -16.38 -16.74
C LYS A 107 -10.30 -17.10 -17.42
N THR A 108 -10.03 -16.71 -18.64
CA THR A 108 -8.85 -17.16 -19.40
C THR A 108 -8.06 -15.95 -19.86
N PHE A 109 -6.75 -16.16 -20.03
CA PHE A 109 -5.89 -15.15 -20.63
C PHE A 109 -6.20 -15.00 -22.13
N THR A 110 -6.24 -13.77 -22.60
CA THR A 110 -6.50 -13.40 -23.99
C THR A 110 -5.33 -12.60 -24.55
N ALA A 111 -5.08 -12.70 -25.85
CA ALA A 111 -3.98 -11.99 -26.48
C ALA A 111 -4.21 -10.46 -26.44
N TYR A 112 -3.23 -9.72 -25.93
CA TYR A 112 -3.24 -8.27 -25.91
C TYR A 112 -2.86 -7.72 -27.28
N LYS A 113 -3.76 -6.97 -27.91
CA LYS A 113 -3.56 -6.39 -29.25
C LYS A 113 -3.38 -4.88 -29.24
N ARG A 114 -4.02 -4.20 -28.29
CA ARG A 114 -4.02 -2.74 -28.15
C ARG A 114 -4.47 -2.35 -26.74
N PRO A 115 -4.17 -1.12 -26.28
CA PRO A 115 -4.72 -0.58 -25.05
C PRO A 115 -6.26 -0.67 -25.00
N PHE A 116 -6.79 -0.81 -23.79
CA PHE A 116 -8.22 -0.94 -23.54
C PHE A 116 -8.65 -0.08 -22.35
N MET A 117 -9.95 0.25 -22.28
CA MET A 117 -10.53 1.03 -21.19
C MET A 117 -11.11 0.11 -20.11
N ILE A 118 -10.96 0.51 -18.85
CA ILE A 118 -11.72 -0.05 -17.73
C ILE A 118 -12.53 1.06 -17.07
N SER A 119 -13.73 0.72 -16.59
CA SER A 119 -14.64 1.66 -15.92
C SER A 119 -15.12 1.19 -14.55
N LYS A 120 -14.55 0.10 -14.05
CA LYS A 120 -14.84 -0.50 -12.74
C LYS A 120 -13.52 -0.84 -12.06
N THR A 121 -13.51 -0.91 -10.74
CA THR A 121 -12.39 -1.50 -10.00
C THR A 121 -12.06 -2.86 -10.60
N THR A 122 -10.83 -2.99 -11.10
CA THR A 122 -10.40 -4.11 -11.93
C THR A 122 -8.97 -4.50 -11.59
N GLN A 123 -8.76 -5.78 -11.33
CA GLN A 123 -7.45 -6.40 -11.31
C GLN A 123 -7.10 -6.86 -12.73
N VAL A 124 -5.92 -6.45 -13.21
CA VAL A 124 -5.36 -6.89 -14.48
C VAL A 124 -4.19 -7.82 -14.20
N LYS A 125 -4.23 -9.01 -14.79
CA LYS A 125 -3.12 -9.97 -14.77
C LYS A 125 -2.57 -10.12 -16.18
N ALA A 126 -1.25 -10.17 -16.34
CA ALA A 126 -0.62 -10.34 -17.64
C ALA A 126 0.68 -11.15 -17.57
N TYR A 127 1.00 -11.85 -18.65
CA TYR A 127 2.31 -12.47 -18.86
C TYR A 127 2.77 -12.27 -20.31
N ALA A 128 4.07 -12.42 -20.54
CA ALA A 128 4.70 -12.42 -21.85
C ALA A 128 5.04 -13.86 -22.27
N GLU A 129 4.93 -14.15 -23.56
CA GLU A 129 5.25 -15.47 -24.13
C GLU A 129 6.14 -15.33 -25.37
N ARG A 130 7.18 -16.17 -25.45
CA ARG A 130 8.11 -16.22 -26.58
C ARG A 130 8.56 -17.64 -26.80
N LYS A 131 8.32 -18.17 -28.01
CA LYS A 131 8.69 -19.54 -28.41
C LYS A 131 8.19 -20.63 -27.42
N GLY A 132 7.01 -20.43 -26.82
CA GLY A 132 6.40 -21.37 -25.87
C GLY A 132 6.82 -21.18 -24.42
N GLU A 133 7.86 -20.39 -24.14
CA GLU A 133 8.23 -20.00 -22.78
C GLU A 133 7.38 -18.82 -22.30
N LYS A 134 7.03 -18.80 -21.01
CA LYS A 134 6.19 -17.78 -20.38
C LYS A 134 6.95 -17.08 -19.26
N SER A 135 6.72 -15.77 -19.13
CA SER A 135 7.13 -15.02 -17.95
C SER A 135 6.26 -15.39 -16.74
N SER A 136 6.66 -14.92 -15.56
CA SER A 136 5.77 -14.82 -14.41
C SER A 136 4.58 -13.89 -14.72
N VAL A 137 3.49 -14.04 -13.95
CA VAL A 137 2.30 -13.21 -14.11
C VAL A 137 2.45 -11.92 -13.30
N THR A 138 2.47 -10.79 -14.00
CA THR A 138 2.34 -9.46 -13.39
C THR A 138 0.88 -9.22 -13.01
N THR A 139 0.62 -8.70 -11.82
CA THR A 139 -0.72 -8.32 -11.36
C THR A 139 -0.73 -6.83 -11.00
N ALA A 140 -1.72 -6.10 -11.49
CA ALA A 140 -1.97 -4.69 -11.15
C ALA A 140 -3.43 -4.50 -10.74
N ASN A 141 -3.67 -3.70 -9.69
CA ASN A 141 -5.00 -3.35 -9.21
C ASN A 141 -5.30 -1.89 -9.53
N PHE A 142 -6.42 -1.65 -10.19
CA PHE A 142 -6.92 -0.31 -10.51
C PHE A 142 -8.27 -0.10 -9.85
N ASN A 143 -8.39 0.95 -9.05
CA ASN A 143 -9.58 1.21 -8.24
C ASN A 143 -10.38 2.36 -8.84
N ARG A 144 -11.67 2.12 -9.05
CA ARG A 144 -12.62 3.20 -9.30
C ARG A 144 -13.07 3.76 -7.96
N ARG A 145 -12.99 5.08 -7.81
CA ARG A 145 -13.49 5.75 -6.61
C ARG A 145 -14.99 5.47 -6.41
N PRO A 146 -15.43 5.22 -5.17
CA PRO A 146 -16.84 4.97 -4.88
C PRO A 146 -17.68 6.25 -5.01
N ASN A 147 -17.06 7.41 -4.84
CA ASN A 147 -17.70 8.72 -4.85
C ASN A 147 -16.79 9.79 -5.50
N TYR A 148 -17.36 10.99 -5.69
CA TYR A 148 -16.65 12.18 -6.19
C TYR A 148 -16.42 13.22 -5.10
N TRP A 149 -16.37 12.79 -3.84
CA TRP A 149 -16.21 13.69 -2.71
C TRP A 149 -14.81 14.31 -2.70
N ASN A 150 -14.68 15.42 -2.00
CA ASN A 150 -13.38 15.95 -1.61
C ASN A 150 -13.12 15.66 -0.14
N ILE A 151 -11.85 15.65 0.23
CA ILE A 151 -11.43 15.55 1.63
C ILE A 151 -10.36 16.60 1.93
N ASN A 152 -10.45 17.17 3.13
CA ASN A 152 -9.47 18.08 3.69
C ASN A 152 -9.07 17.57 5.09
N THR A 153 -7.94 16.87 5.14
CA THR A 153 -7.35 16.45 6.40
C THR A 153 -6.63 17.62 7.06
N ILE A 154 -7.03 17.92 8.29
CA ILE A 154 -6.47 19.00 9.11
C ILE A 154 -5.18 18.52 9.80
N SER A 155 -5.18 17.26 10.24
CA SER A 155 -4.01 16.61 10.85
C SER A 155 -2.89 16.35 9.83
N LYS A 156 -1.65 16.31 10.32
CA LYS A 156 -0.47 16.10 9.47
C LYS A 156 -0.06 14.64 9.50
N ALA A 157 -0.26 13.95 8.38
CA ALA A 157 0.26 12.60 8.20
C ALA A 157 1.80 12.62 8.27
N VAL A 158 2.38 11.59 8.86
CA VAL A 158 3.85 11.44 8.96
C VAL A 158 4.36 10.64 7.76
N PRO A 159 5.31 11.17 6.96
CA PRO A 159 6.04 10.33 6.00
C PRO A 159 6.78 9.21 6.77
N PRO A 160 6.69 7.93 6.37
CA PRO A 160 6.25 7.41 5.07
C PRO A 160 4.76 7.02 4.96
N TYR A 161 3.96 7.12 6.03
CA TYR A 161 2.59 6.61 6.10
C TYR A 161 1.57 7.56 5.50
N THR A 162 1.60 7.72 4.18
CA THR A 162 0.70 8.63 3.42
C THR A 162 -0.26 7.91 2.49
N ALA A 163 -0.17 6.58 2.40
CA ALA A 163 -0.94 5.72 1.50
C ALA A 163 -0.94 6.23 0.04
N SER A 164 -2.10 6.22 -0.62
CA SER A 164 -2.30 6.77 -1.97
C SER A 164 -2.35 8.31 -2.01
N GLY A 165 -2.04 8.98 -0.89
CA GLY A 165 -2.05 10.43 -0.76
C GLY A 165 -3.40 10.99 -0.30
N LYS A 166 -3.75 12.19 -0.77
CA LYS A 166 -4.89 12.98 -0.26
C LYS A 166 -6.22 12.23 -0.24
N LEU A 167 -6.47 11.37 -1.22
CA LEU A 167 -7.75 10.71 -1.39
C LEU A 167 -7.85 9.36 -0.67
N ALA A 168 -6.77 8.88 -0.03
CA ALA A 168 -6.70 7.54 0.54
C ALA A 168 -7.90 7.19 1.44
N LEU A 169 -8.39 8.15 2.22
CA LEU A 169 -9.48 7.94 3.16
C LEU A 169 -10.89 7.87 2.54
N ILE A 170 -11.00 8.08 1.22
CA ILE A 170 -12.25 8.07 0.46
C ILE A 170 -12.05 7.43 -0.93
N ASP A 171 -11.03 6.60 -1.09
CA ASP A 171 -10.69 5.98 -2.37
C ASP A 171 -11.29 4.58 -2.55
N GLY A 172 -11.88 4.03 -1.49
CA GLY A 172 -12.52 2.72 -1.47
C GLY A 172 -11.53 1.56 -1.28
N ILE A 173 -10.26 1.83 -0.97
CA ILE A 173 -9.23 0.84 -0.71
C ILE A 173 -9.16 0.60 0.80
N ARG A 174 -9.55 -0.60 1.22
CA ARG A 174 -9.37 -1.06 2.60
C ARG A 174 -7.91 -1.43 2.87
N GLY A 175 -7.43 -1.09 4.04
CA GLY A 175 -6.13 -1.45 4.55
C GLY A 175 -6.02 -2.92 4.92
N ASP A 176 -4.84 -3.50 4.68
CA ASP A 176 -4.53 -4.86 5.06
C ASP A 176 -4.05 -4.93 6.52
N ILE A 177 -4.27 -6.07 7.18
CA ILE A 177 -3.77 -6.32 8.54
C ILE A 177 -2.23 -6.20 8.59
N ASN A 178 -1.56 -6.56 7.49
CA ASN A 178 -0.17 -6.19 7.27
C ASN A 178 -0.10 -4.73 6.76
N TRP A 179 -0.05 -3.80 7.69
CA TRP A 179 -0.02 -2.37 7.42
C TRP A 179 1.20 -1.91 6.60
N GLN A 180 2.25 -2.73 6.51
CA GLN A 180 3.46 -2.42 5.72
C GLN A 180 3.21 -2.43 4.21
N LYS A 181 2.05 -2.96 3.74
CA LYS A 181 1.62 -2.89 2.34
C LYS A 181 1.26 -1.46 1.88
N GLY A 182 1.07 -0.53 2.83
CA GLY A 182 1.05 0.90 2.55
C GLY A 182 -0.33 1.46 2.23
N GLU A 183 -1.42 0.81 2.62
CA GLU A 183 -2.79 1.31 2.47
C GLU A 183 -3.28 2.17 3.65
N TRP A 184 -2.44 2.42 4.66
CA TRP A 184 -2.79 3.19 5.86
C TRP A 184 -2.14 4.58 5.87
N GLN A 185 -2.88 5.59 6.32
CA GLN A 185 -2.32 6.88 6.71
C GLN A 185 -2.01 6.91 8.21
N GLY A 186 -0.81 7.37 8.56
CA GLY A 186 -0.31 7.40 9.93
C GLY A 186 -0.21 8.82 10.49
N TYR A 187 -0.70 9.02 11.71
CA TYR A 187 -0.67 10.29 12.44
C TYR A 187 -0.07 10.08 13.83
N GLN A 188 1.09 10.68 14.10
CA GLN A 188 1.81 10.47 15.36
C GLN A 188 1.58 11.63 16.34
N GLY A 189 1.37 11.31 17.62
CA GLY A 189 1.41 12.31 18.71
C GLY A 189 0.32 13.37 18.64
N GLN A 190 -0.77 13.12 17.90
CA GLN A 190 -1.81 14.10 17.62
C GLN A 190 -3.16 13.42 17.39
N ASN A 191 -4.24 14.17 17.61
CA ASN A 191 -5.56 13.74 17.16
C ASN A 191 -5.60 13.72 15.63
N PHE A 192 -6.39 12.81 15.08
CA PHE A 192 -6.75 12.85 13.66
C PHE A 192 -8.04 13.66 13.47
N GLU A 193 -8.05 14.60 12.54
CA GLU A 193 -9.24 15.36 12.15
C GLU A 193 -9.25 15.56 10.63
N THR A 194 -10.40 15.30 10.01
CA THR A 194 -10.63 15.53 8.59
C THR A 194 -12.05 16.00 8.31
N ILE A 195 -12.23 16.69 7.20
CA ILE A 195 -13.53 17.14 6.70
C ILE A 195 -13.72 16.60 5.28
N ILE A 196 -14.77 15.81 5.09
CA ILE A 196 -15.26 15.36 3.79
C ILE A 196 -16.28 16.39 3.28
N ASP A 197 -16.13 16.79 2.02
CA ASP A 197 -17.05 17.62 1.26
C ASP A 197 -17.74 16.75 0.22
N PHE A 198 -19.03 16.51 0.42
CA PHE A 198 -19.82 15.62 -0.43
C PHE A 198 -20.17 16.20 -1.80
N LYS A 199 -19.85 17.48 -2.06
CA LYS A 199 -20.18 18.25 -3.28
C LYS A 199 -21.66 18.57 -3.49
N SER A 200 -22.55 17.75 -2.97
CA SER A 200 -23.98 18.00 -2.89
C SER A 200 -24.52 17.45 -1.57
N PRO A 201 -25.66 17.95 -1.07
CA PRO A 201 -26.31 17.38 0.10
C PRO A 201 -26.51 15.86 -0.05
N GLN A 202 -26.20 15.13 1.00
CA GLN A 202 -26.36 13.68 1.11
C GLN A 202 -27.24 13.37 2.32
N GLN A 203 -28.10 12.36 2.20
CA GLN A 203 -28.83 11.80 3.33
C GLN A 203 -27.94 10.76 4.02
N LEU A 204 -27.49 11.05 5.24
CA LEU A 204 -26.60 10.17 6.00
C LEU A 204 -27.39 9.31 6.98
N THR A 205 -27.07 8.02 7.05
CA THR A 205 -27.69 7.04 7.96
C THR A 205 -26.67 6.15 8.65
N ILE A 206 -25.55 5.83 7.99
CA ILE A 206 -24.47 5.02 8.56
C ILE A 206 -23.14 5.71 8.31
N LEU A 207 -22.32 5.80 9.35
CA LEU A 207 -20.97 6.37 9.31
C LEU A 207 -19.97 5.32 9.79
N SER A 208 -18.82 5.25 9.15
CA SER A 208 -17.71 4.42 9.62
C SER A 208 -16.36 5.00 9.25
N SER A 209 -15.38 4.79 10.12
CA SER A 209 -13.96 5.02 9.88
C SER A 209 -13.18 3.87 10.50
N THR A 210 -12.12 3.43 9.80
CA THR A 210 -11.47 2.15 10.09
C THR A 210 -10.04 2.38 10.59
N TYR A 211 -9.64 1.66 11.64
CA TYR A 211 -8.37 1.87 12.33
C TYR A 211 -7.66 0.55 12.60
N LEU A 212 -6.33 0.61 12.70
CA LEU A 212 -5.48 -0.53 13.01
C LEU A 212 -4.83 -0.38 14.39
N GLN A 213 -4.70 -1.49 15.11
CA GLN A 213 -3.84 -1.62 16.29
C GLN A 213 -2.74 -2.65 16.01
N ASP A 214 -1.51 -2.22 16.28
CA ASP A 214 -0.31 -3.03 16.43
C ASP A 214 0.48 -2.37 17.58
N SER A 215 0.17 -2.77 18.81
CA SER A 215 0.70 -2.13 20.01
C SER A 215 2.21 -2.30 20.15
N LYS A 216 2.78 -3.38 19.59
CA LYS A 216 4.24 -3.59 19.50
C LYS A 216 4.90 -2.57 18.59
N ALA A 217 4.24 -2.18 17.50
CA ALA A 217 4.68 -1.10 16.63
C ALA A 217 4.31 0.31 17.13
N GLY A 218 3.65 0.42 18.29
CA GLY A 218 3.17 1.70 18.83
C GLY A 218 2.01 2.30 18.04
N ILE A 219 1.28 1.49 17.27
CA ILE A 219 0.07 1.87 16.54
C ILE A 219 -1.12 1.48 17.41
N LEU A 220 -1.89 2.47 17.87
CA LEU A 220 -3.05 2.24 18.72
C LEU A 220 -4.32 2.76 18.08
N ILE A 221 -5.40 2.00 18.27
CA ILE A 221 -6.73 2.48 17.93
C ILE A 221 -7.05 3.73 18.78
N PRO A 222 -7.70 4.77 18.21
CA PRO A 222 -8.06 5.98 18.95
C PRO A 222 -8.85 5.70 20.23
N LYS A 223 -8.78 6.57 21.24
CA LYS A 223 -9.60 6.45 22.48
C LYS A 223 -11.09 6.48 22.20
N LYS A 224 -11.47 7.32 21.24
CA LYS A 224 -12.84 7.49 20.78
C LYS A 224 -12.81 8.15 19.40
N VAL A 225 -13.92 8.03 18.69
CA VAL A 225 -14.16 8.69 17.41
C VAL A 225 -15.45 9.49 17.51
N GLU A 226 -15.41 10.71 17.01
CA GLU A 226 -16.55 11.61 16.94
C GLU A 226 -16.86 11.96 15.48
N TYR A 227 -18.15 11.92 15.15
CA TYR A 227 -18.68 12.26 13.84
C TYR A 227 -19.57 13.49 13.93
N TYR A 228 -19.36 14.46 13.03
CA TYR A 228 -20.15 15.69 12.97
C TYR A 228 -20.63 15.99 11.56
N ALA A 229 -21.85 16.49 11.42
CA ALA A 229 -22.38 16.98 10.14
C ALA A 229 -22.39 18.51 10.07
N SER A 230 -22.33 19.04 8.85
CA SER A 230 -22.56 20.45 8.55
C SER A 230 -23.17 20.63 7.17
N MET A 231 -23.99 21.68 7.02
CA MET A 231 -24.49 22.14 5.71
C MET A 231 -23.63 23.26 5.11
N ASN A 232 -22.81 23.94 5.92
CA ASN A 232 -22.06 25.14 5.50
C ASN A 232 -20.54 25.02 5.67
N GLY A 233 -20.05 23.91 6.24
CA GLY A 233 -18.63 23.62 6.43
C GLY A 233 -17.98 24.43 7.55
N LYS A 234 -18.76 25.18 8.33
CA LYS A 234 -18.31 26.04 9.43
C LYS A 234 -18.93 25.60 10.76
N ASP A 235 -20.24 25.46 10.78
CA ASP A 235 -21.00 25.07 11.96
C ASP A 235 -21.24 23.56 11.92
N PHE A 236 -20.66 22.84 12.88
CA PHE A 236 -20.70 21.38 12.95
C PHE A 236 -21.52 20.92 14.16
N ILE A 237 -22.44 19.99 13.92
CA ILE A 237 -23.27 19.37 14.95
C ILE A 237 -22.75 17.95 15.19
N LEU A 238 -22.50 17.60 16.45
CA LEU A 238 -22.09 16.25 16.83
C LEU A 238 -23.25 15.28 16.59
N LEU A 239 -23.00 14.24 15.80
CA LEU A 239 -23.95 13.17 15.51
C LEU A 239 -23.77 11.99 16.47
N LYS A 240 -22.51 11.58 16.67
CA LYS A 240 -22.18 10.42 17.49
C LYS A 240 -20.76 10.51 18.04
N THR A 241 -20.60 9.98 19.25
CA THR A 241 -19.33 9.58 19.84
C THR A 241 -19.33 8.06 20.02
N ILE A 242 -18.23 7.41 19.64
CA ILE A 242 -18.01 5.98 19.85
C ILE A 242 -16.70 5.83 20.64
N ASP A 243 -16.79 5.27 21.84
CA ASP A 243 -15.63 4.98 22.67
C ASP A 243 -14.95 3.68 22.21
N ASN A 244 -13.63 3.62 22.40
CA ASN A 244 -12.86 2.42 22.12
C ASN A 244 -12.92 1.44 23.29
N ASP A 245 -13.17 0.17 22.98
CA ASP A 245 -13.24 -0.96 23.91
C ASP A 245 -12.03 -1.91 23.79
N ILE A 246 -11.09 -1.63 22.87
CA ILE A 246 -9.88 -2.43 22.69
C ILE A 246 -8.84 -2.02 23.74
N ASP A 247 -8.31 -3.00 24.46
CA ASP A 247 -7.20 -2.79 25.39
C ASP A 247 -5.95 -2.35 24.60
N PRO A 248 -5.33 -1.19 24.90
CA PRO A 248 -4.08 -0.76 24.25
C PRO A 248 -2.91 -1.73 24.46
N LYS A 249 -2.98 -2.62 25.45
CA LYS A 249 -1.98 -3.65 25.71
C LYS A 249 -2.23 -4.95 24.93
N ASP A 250 -3.35 -5.06 24.21
CA ASP A 250 -3.57 -6.20 23.33
C ASP A 250 -2.54 -6.15 22.19
N GLU A 251 -1.69 -7.18 22.16
CA GLU A 251 -0.61 -7.35 21.18
C GLU A 251 -1.08 -8.04 19.90
N LYS A 252 -2.33 -8.49 19.83
CA LYS A 252 -2.92 -9.00 18.59
C LYS A 252 -3.11 -7.86 17.62
N VAL A 253 -2.43 -7.95 16.48
CA VAL A 253 -2.67 -7.03 15.35
C VAL A 253 -4.12 -7.18 14.91
N GLN A 254 -4.84 -6.07 14.88
CA GLN A 254 -6.27 -6.08 14.59
C GLN A 254 -6.73 -4.79 13.92
N ILE A 255 -7.80 -4.91 13.14
CA ILE A 255 -8.48 -3.80 12.49
C ILE A 255 -9.84 -3.65 13.14
N LYS A 256 -10.26 -2.41 13.39
CA LYS A 256 -11.57 -2.09 13.94
C LYS A 256 -12.24 -0.97 13.15
N ASP A 257 -13.47 -1.23 12.74
CA ASP A 257 -14.38 -0.24 12.16
C ASP A 257 -15.14 0.46 13.31
N PHE A 258 -15.12 1.79 13.33
CA PHE A 258 -15.94 2.61 14.24
C PHE A 258 -17.27 2.94 13.57
N THR A 259 -18.06 1.89 13.28
CA THR A 259 -19.34 2.00 12.59
C THR A 259 -20.47 2.41 13.55
N THR A 260 -21.35 3.32 13.11
CA THR A 260 -22.57 3.68 13.83
C THR A 260 -23.71 3.99 12.89
N GLU A 261 -24.91 3.64 13.31
CA GLU A 261 -26.15 4.18 12.77
C GLU A 261 -26.46 5.52 13.42
N ILE A 262 -27.07 6.42 12.66
CA ILE A 262 -27.56 7.72 13.10
C ILE A 262 -28.99 7.92 12.63
N LEU A 263 -29.71 8.88 13.24
CA LEU A 263 -30.96 9.35 12.64
C LEU A 263 -30.66 9.92 11.24
N PRO A 264 -31.54 9.71 10.24
CA PRO A 264 -31.37 10.28 8.92
C PRO A 264 -31.07 11.78 8.99
N THR A 265 -29.85 12.15 8.63
CA THR A 265 -29.35 13.53 8.70
C THR A 265 -28.91 13.98 7.31
N GLU A 266 -29.49 15.06 6.78
CA GLU A 266 -28.97 15.67 5.55
C GLU A 266 -27.72 16.50 5.86
N ALA A 267 -26.64 16.32 5.09
CA ALA A 267 -25.39 17.03 5.27
C ALA A 267 -24.66 17.28 3.95
N LEU A 268 -23.90 18.38 3.87
CA LEU A 268 -22.96 18.65 2.76
C LEU A 268 -21.51 18.34 3.15
N TYR A 269 -21.22 18.35 4.45
CA TYR A 269 -19.92 18.02 5.02
C TYR A 269 -20.05 17.03 6.17
N LEU A 270 -19.07 16.13 6.25
CA LEU A 270 -18.85 15.27 7.42
C LEU A 270 -17.46 15.56 7.99
N LYS A 271 -17.39 15.85 9.28
CA LYS A 271 -16.12 15.89 10.02
C LYS A 271 -15.97 14.62 10.83
N VAL A 272 -14.78 14.02 10.75
CA VAL A 272 -14.37 12.88 11.58
C VAL A 272 -13.23 13.31 12.47
N LYS A 273 -13.33 13.04 13.77
CA LYS A 273 -12.30 13.33 14.75
C LYS A 273 -11.99 12.10 15.59
N ALA A 274 -10.77 11.59 15.46
CA ALA A 274 -10.26 10.46 16.23
C ALA A 274 -9.24 10.93 17.27
N TYR A 275 -9.47 10.51 18.52
CA TYR A 275 -8.74 11.00 19.66
C TYR A 275 -7.50 10.17 19.95
N TYR A 276 -6.36 10.86 19.95
CA TYR A 276 -5.05 10.31 20.23
C TYR A 276 -5.00 9.54 21.54
N PHE A 277 -4.42 8.33 21.48
CA PHE A 277 -4.32 7.48 22.64
C PHE A 277 -3.36 8.02 23.70
N GLY A 278 -2.30 8.71 23.29
CA GLY A 278 -1.22 9.15 24.18
C GLY A 278 0.01 8.24 24.07
N LYS A 279 0.96 8.47 24.95
CA LYS A 279 2.21 7.70 25.01
C LYS A 279 1.97 6.27 25.47
N LEU A 280 2.81 5.33 25.01
CA LEU A 280 2.83 3.97 25.55
C LEU A 280 3.19 3.98 27.05
N PRO A 281 2.62 3.07 27.88
CA PRO A 281 3.06 2.87 29.25
C PRO A 281 4.56 2.52 29.31
N LYS A 282 5.28 3.01 30.32
CA LYS A 282 6.73 2.78 30.50
C LYS A 282 7.13 1.30 30.55
N SER A 283 6.20 0.41 30.91
CA SER A 283 6.43 -1.04 30.97
C SER A 283 6.35 -1.74 29.59
N HIS A 284 6.05 -1.01 28.52
CA HIS A 284 5.97 -1.53 27.16
C HIS A 284 7.32 -1.37 26.45
N GLN A 285 7.71 -2.31 25.58
CA GLN A 285 9.01 -2.31 24.86
C GLN A 285 9.30 -1.01 24.06
N GLY A 286 8.29 -0.16 23.80
CA GLY A 286 8.40 1.12 23.10
C GLY A 286 8.74 2.35 23.96
N ASN A 287 9.09 2.17 25.24
CA ASN A 287 9.70 3.17 26.13
C ASN A 287 9.09 4.60 26.08
N GLY A 288 7.76 4.72 26.20
CA GLY A 288 7.10 6.01 26.38
C GLY A 288 7.05 6.94 25.15
N GLY A 289 7.30 6.42 23.94
CA GLY A 289 7.15 7.16 22.69
C GLY A 289 5.70 7.57 22.37
N GLU A 290 5.54 8.58 21.52
CA GLU A 290 4.24 8.98 20.98
C GLU A 290 3.67 7.87 20.08
N THR A 291 2.41 7.49 20.29
CA THR A 291 1.75 6.47 19.48
C THR A 291 1.24 7.04 18.16
N TYR A 292 0.95 6.14 17.22
CA TYR A 292 0.33 6.46 15.95
C TYR A 292 -1.16 6.12 15.97
N ILE A 293 -1.96 6.93 15.28
CA ILE A 293 -3.27 6.54 14.73
C ILE A 293 -3.03 6.12 13.29
N PHE A 294 -3.40 4.89 12.93
CA PHE A 294 -3.50 4.44 11.55
C PHE A 294 -4.96 4.38 11.12
N ILE A 295 -5.27 5.01 9.98
CA ILE A 295 -6.61 5.06 9.37
C ILE A 295 -6.50 4.82 7.86
N ASP A 296 -7.39 4.00 7.29
CA ASP A 296 -7.43 3.65 5.85
C ASP A 296 -8.62 4.31 5.14
N GLU A 297 -9.87 4.08 5.56
CA GLU A 297 -11.09 4.44 4.82
C GLU A 297 -12.17 5.02 5.74
N ILE A 298 -12.86 6.05 5.24
CA ILE A 298 -14.06 6.64 5.81
C ILE A 298 -15.22 6.40 4.85
N SER A 299 -16.25 5.70 5.33
CA SER A 299 -17.43 5.37 4.54
C SER A 299 -18.69 5.99 5.13
N VAL A 300 -19.61 6.34 4.23
CA VAL A 300 -20.87 7.02 4.53
C VAL A 300 -21.96 6.40 3.65
N GLN A 301 -23.10 6.05 4.24
CA GLN A 301 -24.27 5.51 3.57
C GLN A 301 -25.54 6.25 3.95
#